data_AF-A0A7I6NEL1-F1
#
_entry.id   AF-A0A7I6NEL1-F1
#
_cell.length_a   1.000
_cell.length_b   1.000
_cell.length_c   1.000
_cell.angle_alpha   90.00
_cell.angle_beta   90.00
_cell.angle_gamma   90.00
#
_symmetry.space_group_name_H-M   'P 1'
#
loop_
_entity.id
_entity.type
_entity.pdbx_description
1 polymer ?
#
loop_
_entity_poly.entity_id
_entity_poly.type
_entity_poly.pdbx_seq_one_letter_code
_entity_poly.pdbx_strand_id
1 'polypeptide(L)' 'MKIRMMGSPDLIEAWAAELKKAYGVTGRVYPCRGGNNEVRLYVDLDDRKAAALVGLGDTVKAGDAGKEIRKRGD' A
#
# COMPACT_ATOMS: atom_id res chain seq x y z
N MET A 1 -5.29 -3.23 0.10
CA MET A 1 -3.96 -3.34 0.76
C MET A 1 -3.29 -1.96 0.96
N LYS A 2 -2.44 -1.78 1.98
CA LYS A 2 -1.58 -0.59 2.12
C LYS A 2 -0.14 -1.01 2.35
N ILE A 3 0.79 -0.50 1.54
CA ILE A 3 2.24 -0.73 1.72
C ILE A 3 2.85 0.53 2.32
N ARG A 4 3.70 0.36 3.33
CA ARG A 4 4.42 1.47 3.99
C ARG A 4 5.91 1.29 3.80
N MET A 5 6.56 2.31 3.24
CA MET A 5 8.02 2.42 3.16
C MET A 5 8.50 3.54 4.08
N MET A 6 9.67 3.39 4.71
CA MET A 6 10.29 4.40 5.58
C MET A 6 11.76 4.54 5.23
N GLY A 7 12.29 5.76 5.31
CA GLY A 7 13.69 6.03 5.01
C GLY A 7 13.99 7.52 4.89
N SER A 8 15.17 7.85 4.37
CA SER A 8 15.52 9.25 4.08
C SER A 8 14.58 9.85 3.02
N PRO A 9 14.32 11.16 3.05
CA PRO A 9 13.45 11.84 2.08
C PRO A 9 13.83 11.54 0.63
N ASP A 10 15.10 11.73 0.28
CA ASP A 10 15.61 11.58 -1.09
C ASP A 10 15.44 10.16 -1.62
N LEU A 11 15.71 9.16 -0.77
CA LEU A 11 15.58 7.75 -1.15
C LEU A 11 14.11 7.37 -1.31
N ILE A 12 13.22 7.88 -0.46
CA ILE A 12 11.79 7.62 -0.55
C ILE A 12 11.19 8.25 -1.82
N GLU A 13 11.62 9.45 -2.19
CA GLU A 13 11.19 10.10 -3.43
C GLU A 13 11.65 9.33 -4.67
N ALA A 14 12.92 8.90 -4.70
CA ALA A 14 13.47 8.08 -5.79
C ALA A 14 12.68 6.76 -5.96
N TRP A 15 12.41 6.06 -4.85
CA TRP A 15 11.60 4.84 -4.90
C TRP A 15 10.15 5.08 -5.30
N ALA A 16 9.54 6.19 -4.87
CA ALA A 16 8.18 6.55 -5.28
C ALA A 16 8.10 6.74 -6.82
N ALA A 17 9.12 7.34 -7.43
CA ALA A 17 9.21 7.50 -8.87
C ALA A 17 9.31 6.16 -9.59
N GLU A 18 10.15 5.23 -9.09
CA GLU A 18 10.28 3.89 -9.66
C GLU A 18 8.99 3.07 -9.55
N LEU A 19 8.28 3.14 -8.41
CA LEU A 19 6.98 2.48 -8.24
C LEU A 19 5.92 3.01 -9.22
N LYS A 20 5.91 4.32 -9.46
CA LYS A 20 5.02 4.93 -10.45
C LYS A 20 5.37 4.49 -11.87
N LYS A 21 6.66 4.43 -12.20
CA LYS A 21 7.15 4.04 -13.53
C LYS A 21 6.89 2.56 -13.83
N ALA A 22 7.22 1.67 -12.90
CA ALA A 22 7.10 0.22 -13.09
C ALA A 22 5.66 -0.27 -13.00
N TYR A 23 4.86 0.32 -12.10
CA TYR A 23 3.58 -0.24 -11.69
C TYR A 23 2.39 0.73 -11.77
N GLY A 24 2.63 2.00 -12.12
CA GLY A 24 1.58 3.04 -12.15
C GLY A 24 1.04 3.38 -10.76
N VAL A 25 1.76 3.03 -9.70
CA VAL A 25 1.31 3.16 -8.32
C VAL A 25 1.82 4.46 -7.71
N THR A 26 0.97 5.13 -6.94
CA THR A 26 1.30 6.39 -6.25
C THR A 26 0.99 6.30 -4.76
N GLY A 27 1.64 7.16 -3.97
CA GLY A 27 1.42 7.23 -2.54
C GLY A 27 1.54 8.63 -1.97
N ARG A 28 1.30 8.76 -0.66
CA ARG A 28 1.46 10.00 0.10
C ARG A 28 2.60 9.90 1.08
N VAL A 29 3.46 10.92 1.10
CA VAL A 29 4.62 11.00 2.00
C VAL A 29 4.23 11.78 3.25
N TYR A 30 4.70 11.31 4.41
CA TYR A 30 4.53 11.96 5.70
C TYR A 30 5.83 11.93 6.49
N PRO A 31 6.11 12.91 7.34
CA PRO A 31 7.24 12.83 8.26
C PRO A 31 7.05 11.71 9.30
N CYS A 32 8.14 11.02 9.63
CA CYS A 32 8.19 10.13 10.80
C CYS A 32 8.09 10.96 12.09
N ARG A 33 7.44 10.41 13.11
CA ARG A 33 7.38 11.04 14.44
C ARG A 33 8.63 10.62 15.21
N GLY A 34 9.25 11.53 15.96
CA GLY A 34 10.38 11.19 16.84
C GLY A 34 11.75 11.75 16.44
N GLY A 35 11.85 12.62 15.43
CA GLY A 35 13.04 13.46 15.20
C GLY A 35 14.12 12.89 14.26
N ASN A 36 13.93 11.71 13.68
CA ASN A 36 14.99 11.04 12.90
C ASN A 36 15.15 11.54 11.44
N ASN A 37 14.60 12.69 11.06
CA ASN A 37 14.56 13.20 9.66
C ASN A 37 14.03 12.23 8.58
N GLU A 38 13.53 11.07 8.97
CA GLU A 38 12.93 10.09 8.07
C GLU A 38 11.51 10.48 7.66
N VAL A 39 11.11 9.97 6.51
CA VAL A 39 9.74 10.06 6.01
C VAL A 39 9.18 8.67 5.77
N ARG A 40 7.86 8.58 5.77
CA ARG A 40 7.10 7.38 5.43
C ARG A 40 6.23 7.63 4.21
N LEU A 41 6.31 6.76 3.23
CA LEU A 41 5.43 6.73 2.06
C LEU A 41 4.33 5.69 2.30
N TYR A 42 3.07 6.12 2.22
CA TYR A 42 1.91 5.22 2.18
C TYR A 42 1.47 5.04 0.74
N VAL A 43 1.58 3.81 0.27
CA VAL A 43 1.13 3.39 -1.05
C VAL A 43 -0.21 2.68 -0.88
N ASP A 44 -1.26 3.24 -1.49
CA ASP A 44 -2.58 2.62 -1.51
C ASP A 44 -2.68 1.69 -2.74
N LEU A 45 -2.84 0.39 -2.48
CA LEU A 45 -2.95 -0.65 -3.49
C LEU A 45 -4.23 -1.42 -3.23
N ASP A 46 -5.23 -1.31 -4.11
CA ASP A 46 -6.38 -2.21 -4.01
C ASP A 46 -5.94 -3.66 -4.28
N ASP A 47 -6.69 -4.62 -3.74
CA ASP A 47 -6.26 -6.03 -3.74
C ASP A 47 -6.19 -6.61 -5.15
N ARG A 48 -6.98 -6.07 -6.09
CA ARG A 48 -6.96 -6.46 -7.50
C ARG A 48 -5.66 -5.99 -8.16
N LYS A 49 -5.24 -4.74 -7.96
CA LYS A 49 -3.96 -4.22 -8.45
C LYS A 49 -2.80 -4.93 -7.81
N ALA A 50 -2.84 -5.14 -6.49
CA ALA A 50 -1.80 -5.89 -5.79
C ALA A 50 -1.66 -7.32 -6.35
N ALA A 51 -2.77 -8.03 -6.55
CA ALA A 51 -2.78 -9.36 -7.14
C ALA A 51 -2.21 -9.38 -8.56
N ALA A 52 -2.56 -8.41 -9.39
CA ALA A 52 -2.02 -8.29 -10.74
C ALA A 52 -0.49 -8.12 -10.75
N LEU A 53 0.06 -7.32 -9.82
CA LEU A 53 1.51 -7.08 -9.71
C LEU A 53 2.32 -8.32 -9.35
N VAL A 54 1.73 -9.26 -8.61
CA VAL A 54 2.42 -10.48 -8.15
C VAL A 54 2.02 -11.74 -8.92
N GLY A 55 1.33 -11.58 -10.05
CA GLY A 55 0.90 -12.71 -10.90
C GLY A 55 -0.25 -13.54 -10.33
N LEU A 56 -1.04 -12.97 -9.40
CA LEU A 56 -2.24 -13.57 -8.80
C LEU A 56 -3.55 -13.03 -9.41
N GLY A 57 -3.48 -12.36 -10.56
CA GLY A 57 -4.61 -11.61 -11.15
C GLY A 57 -5.87 -12.44 -11.43
N ASP A 58 -5.73 -13.73 -11.74
CA ASP A 58 -6.85 -14.65 -11.99
C ASP A 58 -7.24 -15.50 -10.78
N THR A 59 -6.41 -15.53 -9.72
CA THR A 59 -6.64 -16.32 -8.51
C THR A 59 -7.32 -15.53 -7.40
N VAL A 60 -7.21 -14.20 -7.40
CA VAL A 60 -7.88 -13.32 -6.43
C VAL A 60 -9.22 -12.88 -7.00
N LYS A 61 -10.30 -13.62 -6.66
CA LYS A 61 -11.66 -13.07 -6.83
C LYS A 61 -11.79 -11.84 -5.94
N ALA A 62 -12.06 -10.69 -6.54
CA ALA A 62 -12.40 -9.46 -5.81
C ALA A 62 -13.66 -9.71 -4.97
N GLY A 63 -13.50 -10.12 -3.72
CA GLY A 63 -14.62 -10.60 -2.92
C GLY A 63 -14.22 -11.13 -1.55
N ASP A 64 -13.57 -10.30 -0.73
CA ASP A 64 -13.64 -10.48 0.74
C ASP A 64 -13.50 -9.15 1.51
N ALA A 65 -13.82 -8.03 0.85
CA ALA A 65 -14.09 -6.77 1.55
C ALA A 65 -15.55 -6.79 2.03
N GLY A 66 -15.81 -7.45 3.16
CA GLY A 66 -17.06 -7.30 3.90
C GLY A 66 -17.79 -8.59 4.21
N LYS A 67 -17.25 -9.41 5.10
CA LYS A 67 -18.12 -10.23 5.96
C LYS A 67 -18.45 -9.43 7.21
N GLU A 68 -19.64 -8.87 7.17
CA GLU A 68 -20.32 -8.23 8.28
C GLU A 68 -20.41 -9.18 9.48
N ILE A 69 -19.63 -8.92 10.53
CA ILE A 69 -19.77 -9.64 11.80
C ILE A 69 -20.95 -9.02 12.54
N ARG A 70 -22.18 -9.52 12.31
CA ARG A 70 -23.30 -9.27 13.24
C ARG A 70 -23.45 -10.45 14.20
N LYS A 71 -23.01 -10.19 15.44
CA LYS A 71 -23.44 -10.72 16.75
C LYS A 71 -24.38 -11.94 16.73
N ARG A 72 -23.92 -13.06 17.30
CA ARG A 72 -24.81 -14.04 17.97
C ARG A 72 -25.08 -13.57 19.39
N GLY A 73 -26.32 -13.69 19.83
CA GLY A 73 -26.73 -13.51 21.22
C GLY A 73 -28.25 -13.56 21.32
N ASP A 74 -28.79 -14.77 21.38
CA ASP A 74 -30.06 -15.10 22.06
C ASP A 74 -29.68 -15.91 23.31
#